data_AF-A0A660LWG8-F1
#
_entry.id   AF-A0A660LWG8-F1
#
_cell.length_a   1.000
_cell.length_b   1.000
_cell.length_c   1.000
_cell.angle_alpha   90.00
_cell.angle_beta   90.00
_cell.angle_gamma   90.00
#
_symmetry.space_group_name_H-M   'P 1'
#
loop_
_entity.id
_entity.type
_entity.pdbx_description
1 polymer ?
#
loop_
_entity_poly.entity_id
_entity_poly.type
_entity_poly.pdbx_seq_one_letter_code
_entity_poly.pdbx_strand_id
1 'polypeptide(L)'
;VTLFSLDMRQPQTLPFSQAMLGTQWQFLLAFITMVVLAPIAEELLFRGYLYGKLRKSFSIWLSVLVTSLAFGLAHLWAGTDKPLQWSVAVDTFSLSLVICAAREYTGAVWVPMMVHIIKNGIAFYLLFINPDVIRQINALLPLM
;
A
#
# COMPACT_ATOMS: atom_id res chain seq x y z
N VAL A 1 8.24 -8.41 17.45
CA VAL A 1 9.61 -8.96 17.66
C VAL A 1 10.56 -8.07 16.90
N THR A 2 11.64 -7.61 17.53
CA THR A 2 12.69 -6.86 16.86
C THR A 2 13.63 -7.85 16.16
N LEU A 3 13.46 -8.05 14.86
CA LEU A 3 14.40 -8.80 14.03
C LEU A 3 15.35 -7.79 13.37
N PHE A 4 16.66 -7.92 13.54
CA PHE A 4 17.65 -6.97 12.98
C PHE A 4 17.42 -5.49 13.35
N SER A 5 16.89 -5.21 14.55
CA SER A 5 16.52 -3.85 15.01
C SER A 5 15.34 -3.21 14.26
N LEU A 6 14.61 -3.99 13.46
CA LEU A 6 13.38 -3.57 12.79
C LEU A 6 12.18 -3.87 13.68
N ASP A 7 11.38 -2.86 13.97
CA ASP A 7 10.12 -3.05 14.71
C ASP A 7 9.01 -3.53 13.77
N MET A 8 8.78 -4.84 13.77
CA MET A 8 7.72 -5.48 12.98
C MET A 8 6.31 -5.11 13.45
N ARG A 9 6.16 -4.49 14.63
CA ARG A 9 4.86 -4.07 15.19
C ARG A 9 4.65 -2.56 15.06
N GLN A 10 5.54 -1.86 14.39
CA GLN A 10 5.41 -0.43 14.14
C GLN A 10 4.10 -0.15 13.39
N PRO A 11 3.21 0.69 13.95
CA PRO A 11 1.99 1.07 13.26
C PRO A 11 2.34 1.95 12.05
N GLN A 12 1.62 1.72 10.96
CA GLN A 12 1.73 2.55 9.77
C GLN A 12 1.40 4.00 10.10
N THR A 13 2.27 4.91 9.69
CA THR A 13 1.96 6.34 9.74
C THR A 13 0.97 6.68 8.63
N LEU A 14 -0.20 7.16 9.00
CA LEU A 14 -1.21 7.63 8.06
C LEU A 14 -1.11 9.15 7.86
N PRO A 15 -1.45 9.67 6.68
CA PRO A 15 -1.48 11.11 6.42
C PRO A 15 -2.61 11.82 7.20
N PHE A 16 -3.66 11.08 7.57
CA PHE A 16 -4.80 11.57 8.35
C PHE A 16 -5.06 10.62 9.53
N SER A 17 -5.48 11.17 10.67
CA SER A 17 -5.98 10.39 11.80
C SER A 17 -7.50 10.51 11.91
N GLN A 18 -8.17 9.55 12.56
CA GLN A 18 -9.61 9.65 12.83
C GLN A 18 -9.96 10.94 13.59
N ALA A 19 -9.08 11.39 14.48
CA ALA A 19 -9.27 12.63 15.24
C ALA A 19 -9.28 13.89 14.34
N MET A 20 -8.67 13.82 13.14
CA MET A 20 -8.69 14.91 12.16
C MET A 20 -9.97 14.92 11.29
N LEU A 21 -10.70 13.80 11.24
CA LEU A 21 -11.90 13.63 10.42
C LEU A 21 -13.14 13.74 11.32
N GLY A 22 -13.58 14.98 11.58
CA GLY A 22 -14.75 15.27 12.43
C GLY A 22 -16.09 15.28 11.70
N THR A 23 -16.10 15.32 10.36
CA THR A 23 -17.33 15.39 9.55
C THR A 23 -17.39 14.33 8.46
N GLN A 24 -18.60 13.95 8.05
CA GLN A 24 -18.84 12.97 6.97
C GLN A 24 -18.14 13.35 5.66
N TRP A 25 -18.09 14.64 5.34
CA TRP A 25 -17.43 15.12 4.12
C TRP A 25 -15.91 14.93 4.17
N GLN A 26 -15.29 15.11 5.33
CA GLN A 26 -13.86 14.85 5.51
C GLN A 26 -13.53 13.37 5.31
N PHE A 27 -14.38 12.45 5.81
CA PHE A 27 -14.24 11.02 5.52
C PHE A 27 -14.35 10.70 4.04
N LEU A 28 -15.30 11.31 3.32
CA LEU A 28 -15.44 11.11 1.88
C LEU A 28 -14.19 11.60 1.12
N LEU A 29 -13.67 12.77 1.46
CA LEU A 29 -12.43 13.29 0.86
C LEU A 29 -11.23 12.40 1.15
N ALA A 30 -11.10 11.91 2.40
CA ALA A 30 -10.06 10.96 2.77
C ALA A 30 -10.18 9.64 1.99
N PHE A 31 -11.40 9.14 1.79
CA PHE A 31 -11.65 7.95 0.98
C PHE A 31 -11.24 8.16 -0.47
N ILE A 32 -11.73 9.22 -1.12
CA ILE A 32 -11.42 9.51 -2.52
C ILE A 32 -9.90 9.64 -2.72
N THR A 33 -9.21 10.34 -1.82
CA THR A 33 -7.77 10.57 -1.95
C THR A 33 -6.95 9.29 -1.72
N MET A 34 -7.17 8.57 -0.63
CA MET A 34 -6.33 7.43 -0.26
C MET A 34 -6.73 6.11 -0.93
N VAL A 35 -8.02 5.94 -1.23
CA VAL A 35 -8.55 4.68 -1.76
C VAL A 35 -8.63 4.71 -3.28
N VAL A 36 -8.86 5.87 -3.89
CA VAL A 36 -9.09 5.99 -5.34
C VAL A 36 -7.93 6.69 -6.04
N LEU A 37 -7.70 7.97 -5.71
CA LEU A 37 -6.74 8.80 -6.46
C LEU A 37 -5.29 8.35 -6.29
N ALA A 38 -4.87 8.02 -5.06
CA ALA A 38 -3.51 7.55 -4.80
C ALA A 38 -3.20 6.24 -5.57
N PRO A 39 -3.99 5.15 -5.45
CA PRO A 39 -3.78 3.94 -6.25
C PRO A 39 -3.80 4.18 -7.77
N ILE A 40 -4.67 5.06 -8.28
CA ILE A 40 -4.68 5.40 -9.71
C ILE A 40 -3.33 6.01 -10.14
N ALA A 41 -2.87 7.03 -9.42
CA ALA A 41 -1.62 7.71 -9.74
C ALA A 41 -0.42 6.76 -9.63
N GLU A 42 -0.39 5.95 -8.58
CA GLU A 42 0.65 4.96 -8.34
C GLU A 42 0.67 3.89 -9.43
N GLU A 43 -0.46 3.29 -9.80
CA GLU A 43 -0.48 2.26 -10.85
C GLU A 43 -0.10 2.81 -12.23
N LEU A 44 -0.52 4.04 -12.57
CA LEU A 44 -0.11 4.67 -13.82
C LEU A 44 1.40 4.90 -13.87
N LEU A 45 1.99 5.36 -12.76
CA LEU A 45 3.43 5.59 -12.67
C LEU A 45 4.23 4.28 -12.66
N PHE A 46 3.89 3.35 -11.78
CA PHE A 46 4.69 2.15 -11.56
C PHE A 46 4.39 1.05 -12.59
N ARG A 47 3.12 0.78 -12.93
CA ARG A 47 2.74 -0.35 -13.80
C ARG A 47 2.50 0.09 -15.24
N GLY A 48 2.00 1.32 -15.43
CA GLY A 48 1.90 1.96 -16.74
C GLY A 48 3.26 2.35 -17.29
N TYR A 49 3.97 3.24 -16.60
CA TYR A 49 5.23 3.80 -17.09
C TYR A 49 6.46 2.94 -16.74
N LEU A 50 6.81 2.79 -15.46
CA LEU A 50 8.08 2.17 -15.05
C LEU A 50 8.19 0.71 -15.50
N TYR A 51 7.24 -0.14 -15.09
CA TYR A 51 7.19 -1.55 -15.49
C TYR A 51 7.09 -1.69 -17.01
N GLY A 52 6.19 -0.91 -17.64
CA GLY A 52 5.99 -0.93 -19.08
C GLY A 52 7.25 -0.57 -19.86
N LYS A 53 8.09 0.33 -19.34
CA LYS A 53 9.37 0.69 -19.96
C LYS A 53 10.45 -0.36 -19.72
N LEU A 54 10.58 -0.85 -18.48
CA LEU A 54 11.53 -1.91 -18.13
C LEU A 54 11.28 -3.17 -18.95
N ARG A 55 10.02 -3.57 -19.09
CA ARG A 55 9.63 -4.80 -19.77
C ARG A 55 9.97 -4.81 -21.26
N LYS A 56 10.12 -3.65 -21.90
CA LYS A 56 10.58 -3.53 -23.30
C LYS A 56 12.05 -3.88 -23.49
N SER A 57 12.86 -3.79 -22.44
CA SER A 57 14.33 -3.93 -22.50
C SER A 57 14.87 -5.06 -21.63
N PHE A 58 14.09 -5.52 -20.66
CA PHE A 58 14.52 -6.48 -19.64
C PHE A 58 13.54 -7.65 -19.49
N SER A 59 14.03 -8.71 -18.83
CA SER A 59 13.22 -9.89 -18.50
C SER A 59 12.07 -9.56 -17.55
N ILE A 60 11.08 -10.46 -17.50
CA ILE A 60 9.93 -10.35 -16.59
C ILE A 60 10.42 -10.20 -15.15
N TRP A 61 11.29 -11.11 -14.70
CA TRP A 61 11.80 -11.15 -13.34
C TRP A 61 12.51 -9.86 -12.93
N LEU A 62 13.39 -9.33 -13.78
CA LEU A 62 14.09 -8.09 -13.48
C LEU A 62 13.11 -6.91 -13.42
N SER A 63 12.18 -6.84 -14.37
CA SER A 63 11.18 -5.76 -14.44
C SER A 63 10.24 -5.76 -13.22
N VAL A 64 9.79 -6.94 -12.81
CA VAL A 64 8.97 -7.13 -11.60
C VAL A 64 9.75 -6.74 -10.35
N LEU A 65 10.96 -7.27 -10.16
CA LEU A 65 11.75 -7.01 -8.96
C LEU A 65 12.13 -5.54 -8.82
N VAL A 66 12.57 -4.89 -9.89
CA VAL A 66 12.94 -3.47 -9.86
C VAL A 66 11.73 -2.59 -9.60
N THR A 67 10.59 -2.86 -10.25
CA THR A 67 9.36 -2.09 -10.02
C THR A 67 8.88 -2.26 -8.59
N SER A 68 8.90 -3.49 -8.06
CA SER A 68 8.47 -3.76 -6.68
C SER A 68 9.39 -3.19 -5.64
N LEU A 69 10.70 -3.25 -5.84
CA LEU A 69 11.67 -2.62 -4.96
C LEU A 69 11.47 -1.10 -4.93
N ALA A 70 11.33 -0.47 -6.11
CA ALA A 70 11.07 0.97 -6.20
C ALA A 70 9.76 1.35 -5.49
N PHE A 71 8.71 0.56 -5.65
CA PHE A 71 7.42 0.79 -5.00
C PHE A 71 7.51 0.67 -3.47
N GLY A 72 8.16 -0.40 -2.96
CA GLY A 72 8.37 -0.57 -1.52
C GLY A 72 9.23 0.54 -0.90
N LEU A 73 10.32 0.94 -1.57
CA LEU A 73 11.19 2.02 -1.12
C LEU A 73 10.49 3.38 -1.10
N ALA A 74 9.59 3.64 -2.04
CA ALA A 74 8.78 4.87 -2.05
C ALA A 74 7.89 4.99 -0.79
N HIS A 75 7.55 3.87 -0.15
CA HIS A 75 6.74 3.80 1.07
C HIS A 75 7.56 3.72 2.36
N LEU A 76 8.89 3.67 2.27
CA LEU A 76 9.77 3.55 3.44
C LEU A 76 9.86 4.85 4.25
N TRP A 77 9.76 6.01 3.58
CA TRP A 77 9.89 7.32 4.19
C TRP A 77 8.53 7.88 4.65
N ALA A 78 8.44 8.28 5.93
CA ALA A 78 7.20 8.77 6.53
C ALA A 78 7.25 10.25 6.97
N GLY A 79 8.37 10.95 6.71
CA GLY A 79 8.61 12.34 7.11
C GLY A 79 9.91 12.51 7.90
N THR A 80 10.36 13.76 8.06
CA THR A 80 11.66 14.15 8.65
C THR A 80 11.87 13.65 10.09
N ASP A 81 10.80 13.55 10.89
CA ASP A 81 10.89 13.19 12.32
C ASP A 81 10.24 11.83 12.64
N LYS A 82 9.98 11.02 11.62
CA LYS A 82 9.35 9.70 11.80
C LYS A 82 10.34 8.58 11.49
N PRO A 83 10.34 7.50 12.26
CA PRO A 83 11.15 6.33 11.94
C PRO A 83 10.75 5.77 10.57
N LEU A 84 11.73 5.19 9.86
CA LEU A 84 11.48 4.48 8.60
C LEU A 84 10.43 3.39 8.82
N GLN A 85 9.52 3.25 7.85
CA GLN A 85 8.37 2.35 7.94
C GLN A 85 8.66 1.03 7.23
N TRP A 86 9.57 0.22 7.80
CA TRP A 86 10.03 -1.02 7.17
C TRP A 86 8.92 -2.04 6.97
N SER A 87 7.97 -2.15 7.92
CA SER A 87 6.79 -3.01 7.78
C SER A 87 5.94 -2.61 6.57
N VAL A 88 5.73 -1.31 6.35
CA VAL A 88 4.98 -0.76 5.21
C VAL A 88 5.73 -0.97 3.90
N ALA A 89 7.06 -0.78 3.89
CA ALA A 89 7.89 -1.04 2.71
C ALA A 89 7.82 -2.51 2.28
N VAL A 90 7.82 -3.45 3.23
CA VAL A 90 7.69 -4.89 2.94
C VAL A 90 6.27 -5.25 2.49
N ASP A 91 5.22 -4.70 3.11
CA ASP A 91 3.82 -4.89 2.69
C ASP A 91 3.64 -4.43 1.23
N THR A 92 4.06 -3.20 0.94
CA THR A 92 3.89 -2.59 -0.39
C THR A 92 4.79 -3.24 -1.44
N PHE A 93 6.00 -3.65 -1.10
CA PHE A 93 6.84 -4.51 -1.96
C PHE A 93 6.12 -5.81 -2.33
N SER A 94 5.54 -6.49 -1.33
CA SER A 94 4.84 -7.77 -1.52
C SER A 94 3.59 -7.59 -2.37
N LEU A 95 2.77 -6.57 -2.09
CA LEU A 95 1.64 -6.16 -2.93
C LEU A 95 2.11 -5.91 -4.37
N SER A 96 3.22 -5.19 -4.54
CA SER A 96 3.76 -4.88 -5.86
C SER A 96 4.13 -6.12 -6.65
N LEU A 97 4.73 -7.14 -6.03
CA LEU A 97 5.03 -8.40 -6.71
C LEU A 97 3.76 -9.02 -7.30
N VAL A 98 2.69 -9.08 -6.50
CA VAL A 98 1.39 -9.64 -6.91
C VAL A 98 0.77 -8.84 -8.05
N ILE A 99 0.69 -7.52 -7.92
CA ILE A 99 0.00 -6.69 -8.91
C ILE A 99 0.84 -6.44 -10.17
N CYS A 100 2.18 -6.53 -10.10
CA CYS A 100 3.03 -6.63 -11.28
C CYS A 100 2.82 -7.97 -12.02
N ALA A 101 2.68 -9.09 -11.31
CA ALA A 101 2.34 -10.37 -11.95
C ALA A 101 0.96 -10.30 -12.62
N ALA A 102 -0.03 -9.68 -11.98
CA ALA A 102 -1.35 -9.44 -12.58
C ALA A 102 -1.25 -8.54 -13.83
N ARG A 103 -0.43 -7.48 -13.79
CA ARG A 103 -0.15 -6.61 -14.94
C ARG A 103 0.49 -7.38 -16.10
N GLU A 104 1.46 -8.24 -15.83
CA GLU A 104 2.13 -9.05 -16.86
C GLU A 104 1.16 -10.05 -17.49
N TYR A 105 0.39 -10.76 -16.67
CA TYR A 105 -0.55 -11.77 -17.15
C TYR A 105 -1.69 -11.18 -17.98
N THR A 106 -2.24 -10.04 -17.54
CA THR A 106 -3.42 -9.45 -18.19
C THR A 106 -3.09 -8.44 -19.29
N GLY A 107 -1.86 -7.90 -19.31
CA GLY A 107 -1.50 -6.80 -20.20
C GLY A 107 -2.29 -5.52 -19.95
N ALA A 108 -3.05 -5.41 -18.84
CA ALA A 108 -3.95 -4.30 -18.51
C ALA A 108 -3.54 -3.57 -17.21
N VAL A 109 -3.56 -2.23 -17.18
CA VAL A 109 -3.21 -1.44 -15.97
C VAL A 109 -4.40 -1.31 -15.04
N TRP A 110 -5.63 -1.43 -15.57
CA TRP A 110 -6.83 -1.32 -14.75
C TRP A 110 -6.99 -2.49 -13.77
N VAL A 111 -6.46 -3.68 -14.09
CA VAL A 111 -6.50 -4.86 -13.21
C VAL A 111 -5.74 -4.64 -11.90
N PRO A 112 -4.42 -4.32 -11.91
CA PRO A 112 -3.70 -4.02 -10.67
C PRO A 112 -4.30 -2.81 -9.94
N MET A 113 -4.84 -1.83 -10.68
CA MET A 113 -5.51 -0.66 -10.12
C MET A 113 -6.75 -1.03 -9.30
N MET A 114 -7.61 -1.91 -9.82
CA MET A 114 -8.77 -2.37 -9.04
C MET A 114 -8.35 -3.16 -7.80
N VAL A 115 -7.35 -4.05 -7.92
CA VAL A 115 -6.83 -4.81 -6.77
C VAL A 115 -6.30 -3.86 -5.68
N HIS A 116 -5.54 -2.84 -6.09
CA HIS A 116 -4.98 -1.86 -5.17
C HIS A 116 -6.05 -0.97 -4.51
N ILE A 117 -7.02 -0.47 -5.29
CA ILE A 117 -8.17 0.28 -4.76
C ILE A 117 -8.95 -0.58 -3.75
N ILE A 118 -9.20 -1.86 -4.06
CA ILE A 118 -9.90 -2.77 -3.14
C ILE A 118 -9.09 -2.98 -1.85
N LYS A 119 -7.78 -3.22 -1.95
CA LYS A 119 -6.89 -3.36 -0.79
C LYS A 119 -6.96 -2.12 0.11
N ASN A 120 -6.86 -0.94 -0.48
CA ASN A 120 -6.94 0.32 0.27
C ASN A 120 -8.35 0.57 0.81
N GLY A 121 -9.40 0.15 0.11
CA GLY A 121 -10.78 0.27 0.57
C GLY A 121 -11.07 -0.59 1.80
N ILE A 122 -10.58 -1.84 1.81
CA ILE A 122 -10.65 -2.73 2.98
C ILE A 122 -9.89 -2.10 4.15
N ALA A 123 -8.66 -1.64 3.92
CA ALA A 123 -7.87 -0.97 4.96
C ALA A 123 -8.57 0.29 5.49
N PHE A 124 -9.13 1.12 4.62
CA PHE A 124 -9.86 2.32 5.00
C PHE A 124 -11.08 2.00 5.86
N TYR A 125 -11.88 1.00 5.47
CA TYR A 125 -13.04 0.57 6.25
C TYR A 125 -12.63 0.14 7.66
N LEU A 126 -11.61 -0.72 7.77
CA LEU A 126 -11.11 -1.23 9.04
C LEU A 126 -10.44 -0.14 9.90
N LEU A 127 -9.81 0.86 9.29
CA LEU A 127 -9.06 1.88 10.03
C LEU A 127 -9.85 3.16 10.32
N PHE A 128 -10.94 3.44 9.61
CA PHE A 128 -11.68 4.70 9.73
C PHE A 128 -13.18 4.54 9.97
N ILE A 129 -13.80 3.46 9.48
CA ILE A 129 -15.26 3.27 9.58
C ILE A 129 -15.60 2.34 10.75
N ASN A 130 -14.89 1.22 10.88
CA ASN A 130 -15.12 0.24 11.94
C ASN A 130 -13.80 -0.26 12.57
N PRO A 131 -13.09 0.60 13.33
CA PRO A 131 -11.83 0.24 13.99
C PRO A 131 -11.96 -0.84 15.07
N ASP A 132 -13.18 -1.06 15.57
CA ASP A 132 -13.46 -2.09 16.57
C ASP A 132 -13.18 -3.51 16.07
N VAL A 133 -13.32 -3.75 14.76
CA VAL A 133 -13.01 -5.05 14.16
C VAL A 133 -11.55 -5.44 14.40
N ILE A 134 -10.62 -4.49 14.25
CA ILE A 134 -9.20 -4.75 14.53
C ILE A 134 -8.99 -5.07 16.01
N ARG A 135 -9.66 -4.33 16.91
CA ARG A 135 -9.57 -4.57 18.36
C ARG A 135 -10.08 -5.97 18.72
N GLN A 136 -11.19 -6.39 18.13
CA GLN A 136 -11.78 -7.71 18.35
C GLN A 136 -10.89 -8.83 17.81
N ILE A 137 -10.34 -8.68 16.60
CA ILE A 137 -9.41 -9.65 16.02
C ILE A 137 -8.18 -9.82 16.93
N ASN A 138 -7.59 -8.72 17.38
CA ASN A 138 -6.42 -8.77 18.26
C ASN A 138 -6.74 -9.41 19.63
N ALA A 139 -7.98 -9.25 20.12
CA ALA A 139 -8.43 -9.89 21.36
C ALA A 139 -8.63 -11.42 21.20
N LEU A 140 -9.06 -11.87 20.00
CA LEU A 140 -9.30 -13.29 19.69
C LEU A 140 -8.02 -14.03 19.29
N LEU A 141 -7.07 -13.34 18.65
CA LEU A 141 -5.80 -13.89 18.17
C LEU A 141 -4.62 -13.06 18.70
N PRO A 142 -4.33 -13.11 20.02
CA PRO A 142 -3.33 -12.25 20.67
C PRO A 142 -1.87 -12.51 20.25
N LEU A 143 -1.63 -13.52 19.41
CA LEU A 143 -0.32 -13.86 18.85
C LEU A 143 -0.06 -13.22 17.48
N MET A 144 -1.04 -12.50 16.90
CA MET A 144 -0.86 -11.67 15.70
C MET A 144 -0.43 -10.25 16.07
#